data_AF-A0A9P6AWK2-F1
#
_entry.id   AF-A0A9P6AWK2-F1
#
_cell.length_a   1.000
_cell.length_b   1.000
_cell.length_c   1.000
_cell.angle_alpha   90.00
_cell.angle_beta   90.00
_cell.angle_gamma   90.00
#
_symmetry.space_group_name_H-M   'P 1'
#
loop_
_entity.id
_entity.type
_entity.pdbx_description
1 polymer ?
#
loop_
_entity_poly.entity_id
_entity_poly.type
_entity_poly.pdbx_seq_one_letter_code
_entity_poly.pdbx_strand_id
1 'polypeptide(L)'
;MAQDTISQLEDNIARKTKALRLEDRASADCLSNLKKDKWINLQLNIHVLCDQLITKLHARKFELANLEHAHASQAMDQKTKSHVEKAVKQRAPGIEATVHKYNAKQKEMLKEDAYVPPELVMEGLFNLDVDQDIWENADMVDFKGGEIPLWLANKEVRDGIRAAQEVKSCQEELRRCDVEYSNLRTWFVEEYEAVHNVFKFGNGVSLQYSFLIWKLIIMSTKMMM
;
A
#
# COMPACT_ATOMS: atom_id res chain seq x y z
N MET A 1 16.13 51.05 -3.89
CA MET A 1 16.58 49.74 -3.35
C MET A 1 15.70 49.30 -2.18
N ALA A 2 15.85 49.84 -0.96
CA ALA A 2 15.04 49.40 0.20
C ALA A 2 13.53 49.74 0.07
N GLN A 3 13.20 50.90 -0.47
CA GLN A 3 11.81 51.32 -0.69
C GLN A 3 11.10 50.46 -1.75
N ASP A 4 11.83 50.09 -2.81
CA ASP A 4 11.31 49.22 -3.89
C ASP A 4 11.05 47.81 -3.36
N THR A 5 11.90 47.28 -2.48
CA THR A 5 11.68 45.97 -1.85
C THR A 5 10.50 45.96 -0.90
N ILE A 6 10.24 47.06 -0.17
CA ILE A 6 9.06 47.16 0.70
C ILE A 6 7.79 47.17 -0.14
N SER A 7 7.76 47.99 -1.20
CA SER A 7 6.63 48.06 -2.14
C SER A 7 6.33 46.69 -2.79
N GLN A 8 7.37 45.95 -3.19
CA GLN A 8 7.23 44.58 -3.72
C GLN A 8 6.69 43.57 -2.70
N LEU A 9 7.02 43.72 -1.42
CA LEU A 9 6.51 42.85 -0.36
C LEU A 9 5.05 43.16 -0.06
N GLU A 10 4.67 44.44 -0.02
CA GLU A 10 3.28 44.89 0.15
C GLU A 10 2.38 44.36 -0.96
N ASP A 11 2.82 44.46 -2.23
CA ASP A 11 2.10 43.91 -3.38
C ASP A 11 1.97 42.38 -3.32
N ASN A 12 3.01 41.69 -2.84
CA ASN A 12 2.95 40.24 -2.63
C ASN A 12 1.97 39.85 -1.53
N ILE A 13 1.98 40.58 -0.41
CA ILE A 13 1.04 40.37 0.69
C ILE A 13 -0.38 40.61 0.18
N ALA A 14 -0.65 41.72 -0.49
CA ALA A 14 -1.97 42.03 -1.05
C ALA A 14 -2.46 40.93 -2.01
N ARG A 15 -1.61 40.47 -2.94
CA ARG A 15 -1.94 39.36 -3.86
C ARG A 15 -2.25 38.06 -3.13
N LYS A 16 -1.46 37.71 -2.11
CA LYS A 16 -1.65 36.46 -1.35
C LYS A 16 -2.87 36.54 -0.42
N THR A 17 -3.12 37.67 0.23
CA THR A 17 -4.32 37.93 1.03
C THR A 17 -5.59 37.79 0.20
N LYS A 18 -5.58 38.35 -1.02
CA LYS A 18 -6.68 38.19 -1.98
C LYS A 18 -6.86 36.74 -2.42
N ALA A 19 -5.78 36.03 -2.75
CA ALA A 19 -5.83 34.61 -3.14
C ALA A 19 -6.39 33.72 -2.01
N LEU A 20 -6.09 34.05 -0.75
CA LEU A 20 -6.57 33.34 0.44
C LEU A 20 -7.96 33.81 0.90
N ARG A 21 -8.58 34.80 0.23
CA ARG A 21 -9.87 35.40 0.61
C ARG A 21 -9.89 35.97 2.03
N LEU A 22 -8.77 36.54 2.47
CA LEU A 22 -8.59 37.15 3.80
C LEU A 22 -8.79 38.67 3.78
N GLU A 23 -9.56 39.18 2.81
CA GLU A 23 -9.84 40.62 2.69
C GLU A 23 -10.68 41.13 3.88
N ASP A 24 -11.51 40.25 4.46
CA ASP A 24 -12.33 40.54 5.63
C ASP A 24 -11.60 40.22 6.94
N ARG A 25 -11.73 41.13 7.92
CA ARG A 25 -11.15 40.95 9.27
C ARG A 25 -11.64 39.66 9.94
N ALA A 26 -12.91 39.30 9.74
CA ALA A 26 -13.49 38.07 10.30
C ALA A 26 -12.80 36.81 9.75
N SER A 27 -12.48 36.77 8.46
CA SER A 27 -11.76 35.66 7.82
C SER A 27 -10.31 35.56 8.30
N ALA A 28 -9.64 36.71 8.47
CA ALA A 28 -8.30 36.79 9.02
C ALA A 28 -8.25 36.33 10.50
N ASP A 29 -9.22 36.75 11.31
CA ASP A 29 -9.35 36.35 12.71
C ASP A 29 -9.70 34.85 12.84
N CYS A 30 -10.58 34.34 11.98
CA CYS A 30 -10.90 32.91 11.90
C CYS A 30 -9.64 32.07 11.60
N LEU A 31 -8.84 32.47 10.62
CA LEU A 31 -7.57 31.79 10.31
C LEU A 31 -6.57 31.88 11.47
N SER A 32 -6.48 33.05 12.12
CA SER A 32 -5.62 33.25 13.29
C SER A 32 -6.03 32.33 14.45
N ASN A 33 -7.33 32.15 14.68
CA ASN A 33 -7.87 31.24 15.68
C ASN A 33 -7.63 29.77 15.30
N LEU A 34 -7.85 29.41 14.02
CA LEU A 34 -7.58 28.07 13.49
C LEU A 34 -6.10 27.69 13.67
N LYS A 35 -5.19 28.63 13.38
CA LYS A 35 -3.75 28.43 13.55
C LYS A 35 -3.36 28.22 15.01
N LYS A 36 -4.12 28.75 15.97
CA LYS A 36 -3.89 28.56 17.41
C LYS A 36 -4.62 27.34 17.97
N ASP A 37 -5.56 26.76 17.23
CA ASP A 37 -6.30 25.58 17.65
C ASP A 37 -5.36 24.36 17.71
N LYS A 38 -5.08 23.90 18.93
CA LYS A 38 -4.16 22.79 19.19
C LYS A 38 -4.63 21.50 18.52
N TRP A 39 -5.93 21.21 18.54
CA TRP A 39 -6.49 19.99 17.97
C TRP A 39 -6.24 19.93 16.46
N ILE A 40 -6.56 21.03 15.77
CA ILE A 40 -6.41 21.14 14.32
C ILE A 40 -4.95 21.06 13.91
N ASN A 41 -4.04 21.66 14.69
CA ASN A 41 -2.62 21.52 14.45
C ASN A 41 -2.12 20.08 14.63
N LEU A 42 -2.59 19.36 15.65
CA LEU A 42 -2.21 17.96 15.87
C LEU A 42 -2.67 17.07 14.70
N GLN A 43 -3.92 17.26 14.27
CA GLN A 43 -4.50 16.58 13.11
C GLN A 43 -3.70 16.83 11.83
N LEU A 44 -3.41 18.10 11.53
CA LEU A 44 -2.64 18.46 10.34
C LEU A 44 -1.23 17.87 10.37
N ASN A 45 -0.58 17.86 11.54
CA ASN A 45 0.73 17.24 11.70
C ASN A 45 0.68 15.73 11.44
N ILE A 46 -0.32 15.02 11.97
CA ILE A 46 -0.53 13.60 11.74
C ILE A 46 -0.71 13.32 10.24
N HIS A 47 -1.57 14.10 9.55
CA HIS A 47 -1.80 13.95 8.12
C HIS A 47 -0.49 14.10 7.32
N VAL A 48 0.24 15.19 7.56
CA VAL A 48 1.52 15.44 6.88
C VAL A 48 2.54 14.33 7.16
N LEU A 49 2.58 13.80 8.38
CA LEU A 49 3.48 12.70 8.73
C LEU A 49 3.09 11.40 8.00
N CYS A 50 1.79 11.12 7.84
CA CYS A 50 1.32 10.00 7.02
C CYS A 50 1.66 10.18 5.55
N ASP A 51 1.42 11.35 4.95
CA ASP A 51 1.79 11.62 3.55
C ASP A 51 3.29 11.41 3.31
N GLN A 52 4.11 11.90 4.24
CA GLN A 52 5.56 11.69 4.22
C GLN A 52 5.90 10.21 4.33
N LEU A 53 5.22 9.47 5.21
CA LEU A 53 5.45 8.06 5.43
C LEU A 53 5.10 7.24 4.18
N ILE A 54 3.91 7.45 3.62
CA ILE A 54 3.44 6.82 2.38
C ILE A 54 4.42 7.10 1.23
N THR A 55 4.82 8.36 1.07
CA THR A 55 5.80 8.77 0.03
C THR A 55 7.12 8.03 0.20
N LYS A 56 7.65 7.95 1.43
CA LYS A 56 8.91 7.23 1.71
C LYS A 56 8.79 5.73 1.46
N LEU A 57 7.68 5.11 1.87
CA LEU A 57 7.42 3.69 1.67
C LEU A 57 7.30 3.35 0.18
N HIS A 58 6.54 4.14 -0.59
CA HIS A 58 6.47 3.99 -2.04
C HIS A 58 7.82 4.14 -2.72
N ALA A 59 8.59 5.16 -2.35
CA ALA A 59 9.90 5.38 -2.94
C ALA A 59 10.87 4.22 -2.63
N ARG A 60 10.81 3.64 -1.43
CA ARG A 60 11.58 2.43 -1.08
C ARG A 60 11.12 1.20 -1.87
N LYS A 61 9.81 0.98 -2.01
CA LYS A 61 9.25 -0.15 -2.78
C LYS A 61 9.65 -0.08 -4.25
N PHE A 62 9.59 1.11 -4.84
CA PHE A 62 10.06 1.36 -6.20
C PHE A 62 11.56 1.08 -6.37
N GLU A 63 12.39 1.51 -5.42
CA GLU A 63 13.84 1.24 -5.44
C GLU A 63 14.16 -0.26 -5.34
N LEU A 64 13.42 -1.00 -4.52
CA LEU A 64 13.55 -2.46 -4.42
C LEU A 64 13.13 -3.17 -5.71
N ALA A 65 11.99 -2.78 -6.31
CA ALA A 65 11.56 -3.34 -7.59
C ALA A 65 12.59 -3.07 -8.71
N ASN A 66 13.19 -1.88 -8.73
CA ASN A 66 14.27 -1.58 -9.66
C ASN A 66 15.51 -2.46 -9.44
N LEU A 67 15.87 -2.77 -8.19
CA LEU A 67 16.96 -3.71 -7.88
C LEU A 67 16.65 -5.12 -8.42
N GLU A 68 15.44 -5.61 -8.19
CA GLU A 68 15.00 -6.95 -8.60
C GLU A 68 15.01 -7.08 -10.12
N HIS A 69 14.45 -6.12 -10.85
CA HIS A 69 14.48 -6.10 -12.31
C HIS A 69 15.90 -6.02 -12.87
N ALA A 70 16.77 -5.20 -12.28
CA ALA A 70 18.16 -5.10 -12.67
C ALA A 70 18.95 -6.39 -12.40
N HIS A 71 18.61 -7.12 -11.33
CA HIS A 71 19.20 -8.42 -11.02
C HIS A 71 18.76 -9.50 -12.03
N ALA A 72 17.47 -9.53 -12.38
CA ALA A 72 16.93 -10.47 -13.36
C ALA A 72 17.51 -10.25 -14.78
N SER A 73 17.80 -9.01 -15.14
CA SER A 73 18.30 -8.65 -16.48
C SER A 73 19.80 -8.90 -16.70
N GLN A 74 20.58 -9.34 -15.69
CA GLN A 74 22.06 -9.39 -15.71
C GLN A 74 22.75 -8.06 -16.11
N ALA A 75 22.02 -6.96 -16.21
CA ALA A 75 22.44 -5.73 -16.88
C ALA A 75 23.07 -4.68 -15.94
N MET A 76 23.26 -4.98 -14.65
CA MET A 76 23.69 -3.98 -13.68
C MET A 76 25.08 -4.26 -13.08
N ASP A 77 25.96 -3.27 -13.26
CA ASP A 77 27.29 -3.22 -12.66
C ASP A 77 27.24 -3.30 -11.13
N GLN A 78 28.23 -3.99 -10.54
CA GLN A 78 28.38 -4.19 -9.09
C GLN A 78 28.33 -2.87 -8.30
N LYS A 79 28.80 -1.77 -8.91
CA LYS A 79 28.82 -0.43 -8.31
C LYS A 79 27.41 0.14 -8.14
N THR A 80 26.56 0.04 -9.17
CA THR A 80 25.18 0.51 -9.13
C THR A 80 24.34 -0.30 -8.13
N LYS A 81 24.56 -1.62 -8.04
CA LYS A 81 23.99 -2.48 -6.99
C LYS A 81 24.32 -1.97 -5.59
N SER A 82 25.60 -1.71 -5.31
CA SER A 82 26.03 -1.22 -4.01
C SER A 82 25.45 0.15 -3.64
N HIS A 83 25.22 1.03 -4.63
CA HIS A 83 24.62 2.34 -4.40
C HIS A 83 23.14 2.25 -4.03
N VAL A 84 22.37 1.43 -4.75
CA VAL A 84 20.93 1.28 -4.47
C VAL A 84 20.70 0.49 -3.18
N GLU A 85 21.48 -0.56 -2.89
CA GLU A 85 21.44 -1.25 -1.59
C GLU A 85 21.74 -0.31 -0.41
N LYS A 86 22.73 0.57 -0.55
CA LYS A 86 23.03 1.60 0.46
C LYS A 86 21.88 2.59 0.60
N ALA A 87 21.28 3.03 -0.51
CA ALA A 87 20.13 3.95 -0.47
C ALA A 87 18.92 3.33 0.25
N VAL A 88 18.60 2.06 -0.03
CA VAL A 88 17.51 1.33 0.64
C VAL A 88 17.79 1.19 2.14
N LYS A 89 19.01 0.80 2.53
CA LYS A 89 19.41 0.68 3.95
C LYS A 89 19.38 2.02 4.68
N GLN A 90 19.76 3.12 4.01
CA GLN A 90 19.75 4.46 4.60
C GLN A 90 18.34 5.02 4.83
N ARG A 91 17.33 4.56 4.09
CA ARG A 91 15.95 5.03 4.23
C ARG A 91 15.18 4.39 5.38
N ALA A 92 15.50 3.15 5.75
CA ALA A 92 14.85 2.44 6.86
C ALA A 92 14.80 3.26 8.17
N PRO A 93 15.92 3.83 8.69
CA PRO A 93 15.87 4.63 9.92
C PRO A 93 15.08 5.94 9.75
N GLY A 94 15.03 6.49 8.53
CA GLY A 94 14.25 7.68 8.23
C GLY A 94 12.73 7.42 8.19
N ILE A 95 12.32 6.18 7.92
CA ILE A 95 10.92 5.73 7.99
C ILE A 95 10.55 5.48 9.45
N GLU A 96 11.38 4.74 10.18
CA GLU A 96 11.20 4.46 11.61
C GLU A 96 11.10 5.77 12.44
N ALA A 97 11.98 6.74 12.18
CA ALA A 97 11.90 8.05 12.81
C ALA A 97 10.60 8.80 12.49
N THR A 98 10.03 8.65 11.29
CA THR A 98 8.74 9.25 10.94
C THR A 98 7.59 8.54 11.65
N VAL A 99 7.62 7.21 11.75
CA VAL A 99 6.64 6.42 12.52
C VAL A 99 6.66 6.83 14.00
N HIS A 100 7.84 6.97 14.61
CA HIS A 100 7.95 7.44 15.99
C HIS A 100 7.38 8.85 16.19
N LYS A 101 7.63 9.77 15.26
CA LYS A 101 7.04 11.13 15.30
C LYS A 101 5.52 11.09 15.18
N TYR A 102 5.00 10.23 14.30
CA TYR A 102 3.57 10.00 14.16
C TYR A 102 2.96 9.49 15.46
N ASN A 103 3.49 8.40 16.03
CA ASN A 103 2.98 7.81 17.26
C ASN A 103 3.08 8.79 18.45
N ALA A 104 4.10 9.64 18.49
CA ALA A 104 4.21 10.70 19.49
C ALA A 104 3.07 11.74 19.37
N LYS A 105 2.74 12.18 18.15
CA LYS A 105 1.64 13.12 17.90
C LYS A 105 0.27 12.50 18.15
N GLN A 106 0.10 11.23 17.78
CA GLN A 106 -1.08 10.43 18.08
C GLN A 106 -1.32 10.35 19.60
N LYS A 107 -0.28 10.11 20.40
CA LYS A 107 -0.37 10.11 21.87
C LYS A 107 -0.71 11.48 22.48
N GLU A 108 -0.33 12.58 21.81
CA GLU A 108 -0.75 13.92 22.21
C GLU A 108 -2.27 14.13 21.98
N MET A 109 -2.85 13.51 20.94
CA MET A 109 -4.27 13.59 20.62
C MET A 109 -5.16 12.73 21.51
N LEU A 110 -4.65 11.60 22.04
CA LEU A 110 -5.40 10.73 22.95
C LEU A 110 -5.86 11.44 24.25
N LYS A 111 -5.29 12.60 24.54
CA LYS A 111 -5.66 13.43 25.69
C LYS A 111 -6.91 14.29 25.45
N GLU A 112 -7.39 14.33 24.22
CA GLU A 112 -8.54 15.10 23.78
C GLU A 112 -9.71 14.13 23.54
N ASP A 113 -10.94 14.51 23.91
CA ASP A 113 -12.14 13.65 23.80
C ASP A 113 -12.68 13.62 22.37
N ALA A 114 -11.88 13.07 21.44
CA ALA A 114 -12.16 13.05 20.02
C ALA A 114 -11.53 11.82 19.34
N TYR A 115 -11.90 11.57 18.07
CA TYR A 115 -11.34 10.45 17.32
C TYR A 115 -9.83 10.61 17.13
N VAL A 116 -9.09 9.56 17.44
CA VAL A 116 -7.64 9.49 17.29
C VAL A 116 -7.30 8.34 16.35
N PRO A 117 -6.46 8.56 15.33
CA PRO A 117 -5.98 7.49 14.48
C PRO A 117 -5.32 6.35 15.29
N PRO A 118 -5.31 5.11 14.75
CA PRO A 118 -4.57 4.00 15.34
C PRO A 118 -3.05 4.28 15.45
N GLU A 119 -2.39 3.62 16.41
CA GLU A 119 -0.92 3.67 16.51
C GLU A 119 -0.30 2.82 15.39
N LEU A 120 0.72 3.35 14.72
CA LEU A 120 1.38 2.61 13.65
C LEU A 120 2.44 1.66 14.21
N VAL A 121 2.32 0.40 13.82
CA VAL A 121 3.32 -0.65 14.11
C VAL A 121 4.30 -0.73 12.94
N MET A 122 5.60 -0.82 13.24
CA MET A 122 6.65 -0.88 12.22
C MET A 122 6.70 -2.24 11.50
N GLU A 123 6.31 -3.30 12.21
CA GLU A 123 6.23 -4.65 11.66
C GLU A 123 5.22 -4.70 10.50
N GLY A 124 5.63 -5.29 9.38
CA GLY A 124 4.79 -5.41 8.19
C GLY A 124 4.57 -4.10 7.40
N LEU A 125 4.85 -2.93 7.95
CA LEU A 125 4.58 -1.62 7.32
C LEU A 125 5.23 -1.46 5.93
N PHE A 126 6.36 -2.13 5.70
CA PHE A 126 7.04 -2.12 4.42
C PHE A 126 6.30 -2.84 3.28
N ASN A 127 5.34 -3.70 3.60
CA ASN A 127 4.59 -4.46 2.62
C ASN A 127 3.61 -3.56 1.84
N LEU A 128 3.21 -2.43 2.44
CA LEU A 128 2.18 -1.53 1.91
C LEU A 128 0.90 -2.30 1.59
N ASP A 129 0.46 -3.06 2.58
CA ASP A 129 -0.79 -3.81 2.47
C ASP A 129 -1.99 -2.86 2.63
N VAL A 130 -3.10 -3.18 1.95
CA VAL A 130 -4.30 -2.34 1.87
C VAL A 130 -5.03 -2.25 3.20
N ASP A 131 -4.87 -3.26 4.05
CA ASP A 131 -5.55 -3.35 5.35
C ASP A 131 -4.78 -2.66 6.49
N GLN A 132 -3.64 -2.03 6.20
CA GLN A 132 -2.80 -1.38 7.20
C GLN A 132 -3.38 -0.07 7.72
N ASP A 133 -3.19 0.14 9.02
CA ASP A 133 -3.61 1.31 9.78
C ASP A 133 -3.12 2.66 9.21
N ILE A 134 -2.07 2.66 8.39
CA ILE A 134 -1.57 3.86 7.69
C ILE A 134 -2.62 4.48 6.76
N TRP A 135 -3.60 3.69 6.30
CA TRP A 135 -4.68 4.11 5.42
C TRP A 135 -5.95 4.55 6.16
N GLU A 136 -6.02 4.40 7.50
CA GLU A 136 -7.20 4.74 8.31
C GLU A 136 -7.38 6.25 8.58
N ASN A 137 -6.61 7.12 7.90
CA ASN A 137 -6.80 8.57 7.98
C ASN A 137 -8.03 8.99 7.15
N ALA A 138 -9.21 8.91 7.75
CA ALA A 138 -10.34 9.70 7.26
C ALA A 138 -9.96 11.19 7.33
N ASP A 139 -10.34 12.00 6.33
CA ASP A 139 -10.22 13.45 6.41
C ASP A 139 -11.08 13.97 7.58
N MET A 140 -10.48 14.04 8.78
CA MET A 140 -11.19 14.21 10.05
C MET A 140 -11.79 15.62 10.25
N VAL A 141 -11.68 16.48 9.25
CA VAL A 141 -12.20 17.84 9.27
C VAL A 141 -13.73 17.85 9.39
N ASP A 142 -14.40 16.79 8.92
CA ASP A 142 -15.86 16.73 8.82
C ASP A 142 -16.58 16.25 10.10
N PHE A 143 -15.87 15.72 11.10
CA PHE A 143 -16.52 15.13 12.30
C PHE A 143 -16.58 16.05 13.52
N LYS A 144 -16.33 17.36 13.37
CA LYS A 144 -16.37 18.30 14.50
C LYS A 144 -17.81 18.47 15.02
N GLY A 145 -18.12 17.84 16.15
CA GLY A 145 -19.39 17.99 16.86
C GLY A 145 -20.52 17.06 16.42
N GLY A 146 -20.23 16.05 15.59
CA GLY A 146 -21.15 14.95 15.27
C GLY A 146 -20.77 13.64 15.97
N GLU A 147 -21.71 12.70 16.08
CA GLU A 147 -21.40 11.34 16.53
C GLU A 147 -20.44 10.67 15.53
N ILE A 148 -19.26 10.25 16.01
CA ILE A 148 -18.30 9.53 15.19
C ILE A 148 -18.89 8.14 14.87
N PRO A 149 -18.96 7.73 13.60
CA PRO A 149 -19.50 6.43 13.25
C PRO A 149 -18.76 5.29 13.97
N LEU A 150 -19.50 4.27 14.42
CA LEU A 150 -18.91 3.15 15.17
C LEU A 150 -17.84 2.39 14.39
N TRP A 151 -17.97 2.30 13.06
CA TRP A 151 -16.95 1.70 12.20
C TRP A 151 -15.63 2.50 12.18
N LEU A 152 -15.64 3.76 12.60
CA LEU A 152 -14.43 4.58 12.72
C LEU A 152 -13.94 4.63 14.18
N ALA A 153 -14.84 4.79 15.15
CA ALA A 153 -14.48 4.94 16.57
C ALA A 153 -14.16 3.61 17.28
N ASN A 154 -14.85 2.52 16.95
CA ASN A 154 -14.77 1.26 17.70
C ASN A 154 -13.89 0.24 16.97
N LYS A 155 -12.78 -0.13 17.62
CA LYS A 155 -11.83 -1.14 17.11
C LYS A 155 -12.48 -2.50 16.89
N GLU A 156 -13.35 -2.97 17.78
CA GLU A 156 -14.02 -4.27 17.64
C GLU A 156 -14.94 -4.29 16.41
N VAL A 157 -15.59 -3.15 16.11
CA VAL A 157 -16.41 -3.01 14.90
C VAL A 157 -15.53 -3.04 13.65
N ARG A 158 -14.36 -2.38 13.66
CA ARG A 158 -13.39 -2.45 12.54
C ARG A 158 -12.87 -3.85 12.32
N ASP A 159 -12.41 -4.50 13.39
CA ASP A 159 -11.92 -5.87 13.35
C ASP A 159 -13.00 -6.83 12.85
N GLY A 160 -14.25 -6.64 13.29
CA GLY A 160 -15.41 -7.39 12.81
C GLY A 160 -15.71 -7.19 11.32
N ILE A 161 -15.60 -5.96 10.81
CA ILE A 161 -15.76 -5.67 9.38
C ILE A 161 -14.66 -6.37 8.57
N ARG A 162 -13.39 -6.26 9.00
CA ARG A 162 -12.25 -6.91 8.33
C ARG A 162 -12.42 -8.43 8.29
N ALA A 163 -12.78 -9.04 9.43
CA ALA A 163 -13.07 -10.48 9.50
C ALA A 163 -14.23 -10.89 8.58
N ALA A 164 -15.30 -10.10 8.52
CA ALA A 164 -16.43 -10.37 7.63
C ALA A 164 -16.06 -10.26 6.15
N GLN A 165 -15.15 -9.34 5.79
CA GLN A 165 -14.62 -9.22 4.43
C GLN A 165 -13.71 -10.41 4.09
N GLU A 166 -12.81 -10.79 5.00
CA GLU A 166 -11.93 -11.95 4.83
C GLU A 166 -12.72 -13.23 4.58
N VAL A 167 -13.78 -13.48 5.36
CA VAL A 167 -14.67 -14.63 5.15
C VAL A 167 -15.27 -14.62 3.74
N LYS A 168 -15.72 -13.46 3.24
CA LYS A 168 -16.25 -13.35 1.87
C LYS A 168 -15.18 -13.61 0.82
N SER A 169 -13.98 -13.06 1.01
CA SER A 169 -12.84 -13.26 0.11
C SER A 169 -12.43 -14.73 0.05
N CYS A 170 -12.31 -15.40 1.20
CA CYS A 170 -12.00 -16.84 1.25
C CYS A 170 -13.07 -17.69 0.56
N GLN A 171 -14.36 -17.35 0.71
CA GLN A 171 -15.45 -18.06 0.03
C GLN A 171 -15.42 -17.88 -1.48
N GLU A 172 -15.07 -16.68 -1.95
CA GLU A 172 -14.88 -16.41 -3.38
C GLU A 172 -13.67 -17.16 -3.92
N GLU A 173 -12.55 -17.13 -3.21
CA GLU A 173 -11.32 -17.82 -3.63
C GLU A 173 -11.50 -19.33 -3.70
N LEU A 174 -12.23 -19.91 -2.74
CA LEU A 174 -12.59 -21.33 -2.78
C LEU A 174 -13.37 -21.67 -4.06
N ARG A 175 -14.37 -20.84 -4.42
CA ARG A 175 -15.12 -21.04 -5.67
C ARG A 175 -14.24 -20.93 -6.90
N ARG A 176 -13.28 -20.01 -6.91
CA ARG A 176 -12.32 -19.87 -8.02
C ARG A 176 -11.43 -21.11 -8.13
N CYS A 177 -10.89 -21.59 -7.01
CA CYS A 177 -10.12 -22.83 -6.97
C CYS A 177 -10.91 -24.02 -7.52
N ASP A 178 -12.19 -24.17 -7.17
CA ASP A 178 -13.04 -25.25 -7.70
C ASP A 178 -13.22 -25.17 -9.22
N VAL A 179 -13.40 -23.96 -9.75
CA VAL A 179 -13.51 -23.71 -11.20
C VAL A 179 -12.18 -24.00 -11.90
N GLU A 180 -11.07 -23.49 -11.37
CA GLU A 180 -9.73 -23.73 -11.91
C GLU A 180 -9.35 -25.21 -11.91
N TYR A 181 -9.64 -25.91 -10.81
CA TYR A 181 -9.45 -27.35 -10.70
C TYR A 181 -10.25 -28.10 -11.78
N SER A 182 -11.52 -27.73 -11.97
CA SER A 182 -12.39 -28.34 -12.99
C SER A 182 -11.86 -28.08 -14.41
N ASN A 183 -11.39 -26.87 -14.68
CA ASN A 183 -10.79 -26.49 -15.96
C ASN A 183 -9.50 -27.26 -16.24
N LEU A 184 -8.58 -27.33 -15.26
CA LEU A 184 -7.32 -28.07 -15.37
C LEU A 184 -7.58 -29.56 -15.61
N ARG A 185 -8.55 -30.15 -14.90
CA ARG A 185 -8.93 -31.54 -15.10
C ARG A 185 -9.46 -31.79 -16.51
N THR A 186 -10.32 -30.90 -17.01
CA THR A 186 -10.91 -31.02 -18.35
C THR A 186 -9.83 -30.89 -19.42
N TRP A 187 -9.00 -29.85 -19.33
CA TRP A 187 -7.87 -29.63 -20.23
C TRP A 187 -6.91 -30.83 -20.24
N PHE A 188 -6.57 -31.38 -19.07
CA PHE A 188 -5.69 -32.54 -18.99
C PHE A 188 -6.28 -33.78 -19.68
N VAL A 189 -7.58 -34.03 -19.54
CA VAL A 189 -8.26 -35.15 -20.20
C VAL A 189 -8.26 -34.96 -21.72
N GLU A 190 -8.61 -33.76 -22.19
CA GLU A 190 -8.63 -33.44 -23.62
C GLU A 190 -7.24 -33.59 -24.25
N GLU A 191 -6.20 -33.05 -23.60
CA GLU A 191 -4.82 -33.15 -24.07
C GLU A 191 -4.33 -34.60 -24.06
N TYR A 192 -4.65 -35.35 -23.00
CA TYR A 192 -4.31 -36.77 -22.91
C TYR A 192 -4.99 -37.57 -24.02
N GLU A 193 -6.28 -37.35 -24.28
CA GLU A 193 -7.03 -38.02 -25.34
C GLU A 193 -6.50 -37.67 -26.73
N ALA A 194 -6.16 -36.39 -26.98
CA ALA A 194 -5.56 -35.95 -28.23
C ALA A 194 -4.24 -36.68 -28.51
N VAL A 195 -3.33 -36.71 -27.52
CA VAL A 195 -2.04 -37.41 -27.67
C VAL A 195 -2.23 -38.92 -27.79
N HIS A 196 -3.14 -39.51 -27.01
CA HIS A 196 -3.45 -40.94 -27.07
C HIS A 196 -4.06 -41.36 -28.42
N ASN A 197 -4.89 -40.52 -29.03
CA ASN A 197 -5.46 -40.78 -30.34
C ASN A 197 -4.40 -40.70 -31.44
N VAL A 198 -3.51 -39.70 -31.41
CA VAL A 198 -2.35 -39.63 -32.33
C VAL A 198 -1.48 -40.88 -32.19
N PHE A 199 -1.26 -41.37 -30.98
CA PHE A 199 -0.50 -42.61 -30.74
C PHE A 199 -1.21 -43.84 -31.30
N LYS A 200 -2.52 -44.00 -31.04
CA LYS A 200 -3.29 -45.18 -31.45
C LYS A 200 -3.42 -45.32 -32.96
N PHE A 201 -3.58 -44.20 -33.67
CA PHE A 201 -3.86 -44.19 -35.10
C PHE A 201 -2.64 -43.75 -35.94
N GLY A 202 -1.56 -43.32 -35.31
CA GLY A 202 -0.31 -42.94 -35.97
C GLY A 202 0.55 -44.14 -36.34
N ASN A 203 0.81 -44.34 -37.64
CA ASN A 203 1.60 -45.45 -38.18
C ASN A 203 3.14 -45.32 -37.97
N GLY A 204 3.60 -44.59 -36.94
CA GLY A 204 5.02 -44.29 -36.71
C GLY A 204 5.59 -44.95 -35.47
N VAL A 205 6.50 -45.92 -35.64
CA VAL A 205 7.19 -46.65 -34.55
C VAL A 205 7.92 -45.71 -33.57
N SER A 206 8.41 -44.55 -34.04
CA SER A 206 9.11 -43.53 -33.23
C SER A 206 8.22 -42.83 -32.19
N LEU A 207 6.94 -42.59 -32.50
CA LEU A 207 5.96 -41.97 -31.59
C LEU A 207 5.59 -42.88 -30.42
N GLN A 208 5.76 -44.20 -30.59
CA GLN A 208 5.38 -45.16 -29.56
C GLN A 208 6.38 -45.20 -28.39
N TYR A 209 7.68 -45.09 -28.68
CA TYR A 209 8.73 -45.13 -27.66
C TYR A 209 8.78 -43.84 -26.81
N SER A 210 8.60 -42.66 -27.41
CA SER A 210 8.61 -41.39 -26.67
C SER A 210 7.44 -41.28 -25.68
N PHE A 211 6.26 -41.79 -26.04
CA PHE A 211 5.08 -41.78 -25.17
C PHE A 211 5.18 -42.77 -24.01
N LEU A 212 5.77 -43.96 -24.23
CA LEU A 212 6.05 -44.92 -23.15
C LEU A 212 7.04 -44.34 -22.12
N ILE A 213 8.06 -43.62 -22.58
CA ILE A 213 9.02 -42.92 -21.70
C ILE A 213 8.31 -41.80 -20.92
N TRP A 214 7.49 -40.97 -21.57
CA TRP A 214 6.71 -39.92 -20.89
C TRP A 214 5.73 -40.49 -19.85
N LYS A 215 5.05 -41.59 -20.18
CA LYS A 215 4.12 -42.28 -19.28
C LYS A 215 4.86 -42.85 -18.05
N LEU A 216 6.03 -43.45 -18.25
CA LEU A 216 6.90 -43.91 -17.16
C LEU A 216 7.38 -42.77 -16.26
N ILE A 217 7.73 -41.63 -16.85
CA ILE A 217 8.15 -40.42 -16.10
C ILE A 217 6.99 -39.92 -15.23
N ILE A 218 5.81 -39.70 -15.79
CA ILE A 218 4.64 -39.20 -15.03
C ILE A 218 4.20 -40.16 -13.93
N MET A 219 4.17 -41.48 -14.21
CA MET A 219 3.79 -42.46 -13.20
C MET A 219 4.82 -42.56 -12.08
N SER A 220 6.11 -42.32 -12.36
CA SER A 220 7.16 -42.28 -11.33
C SER A 220 7.07 -41.02 -10.48
N THR A 221 6.74 -39.86 -11.06
CA THR A 221 6.58 -38.61 -10.30
C THR A 221 5.36 -38.65 -9.37
N LYS A 222 4.30 -39.37 -9.74
CA LYS A 222 3.13 -39.63 -8.88
C LYS A 222 3.37 -40.62 -7.73
N MET A 223 4.49 -41.35 -7.73
CA MET A 223 4.84 -42.31 -6.67
C MET A 223 5.81 -41.72 -5.64
N MET A 224 6.19 -40.44 -5.79
CA MET A 224 7.14 -39.72 -4.94
C MET A 224 6.54 -38.50 -4.21
N MET A 225 5.25 -38.21 -4.40
CA MET A 225 4.45 -37.29 -3.58
C MET A 225 3.43 -38.10 -2.77
#